data_AF-A0A6N7M5W1-F1
#
_entry.id   AF-A0A6N7M5W1-F1
#
_cell.length_a   1.000
_cell.length_b   1.000
_cell.length_c   1.000
_cell.angle_alpha   90.00
_cell.angle_beta   90.00
_cell.angle_gamma   90.00
#
_symmetry.space_group_name_H-M   'P 1'
#
loop_
_entity.id
_entity.type
_entity.pdbx_description
1 polymer ?
#
loop_
_entity_poly.entity_id
_entity_poly.type
_entity_poly.pdbx_seq_one_letter_code
_entity_poly.pdbx_strand_id
1 'polypeptide(L)'
;MVSRSRIFQLKSLAKEDLYDIARRTLSDKEQGYGGLDIRIDKRALDHLVDVANGDARTLLNALELAVKYKGGKLVRLNGPS
;
A
#
# COMPACT_ATOMS: atom_id res chain seq x y z
N MET A 1 8.51 39.31 0.02
CA MET A 1 7.78 38.22 -0.65
C MET A 1 7.31 37.23 0.43
N VAL A 2 6.07 37.33 0.89
CA VAL A 2 5.52 36.34 1.83
C VAL A 2 4.86 35.23 1.01
N SER A 3 5.45 34.03 1.04
CA SER A 3 4.94 32.86 0.33
C SER A 3 3.53 32.55 0.84
N ARG A 4 2.51 32.62 -0.04
CA ARG A 4 1.15 32.16 0.25
C ARG A 4 1.08 30.63 0.15
N SER A 5 1.94 29.94 0.89
CA SER A 5 1.89 28.48 0.99
C SER A 5 0.60 28.10 1.73
N ARG A 6 -0.39 27.58 1.00
CA ARG A 6 -1.59 26.97 1.60
C ARG A 6 -1.14 25.74 2.37
N ILE A 7 -1.25 25.77 3.69
CA ILE A 7 -1.05 24.60 4.55
C ILE A 7 -2.27 23.71 4.36
N PHE A 8 -2.10 22.59 3.66
CA PHE A 8 -3.10 21.53 3.62
C PHE A 8 -2.92 20.67 4.86
N GLN A 9 -3.91 20.69 5.74
CA GLN A 9 -3.96 19.75 6.86
C GLN A 9 -4.34 18.38 6.29
N LEU A 10 -3.36 17.49 6.12
CA LEU A 10 -3.65 16.11 5.78
C LEU A 10 -4.31 15.46 6.99
N LYS A 11 -5.58 15.10 6.83
CA LYS A 11 -6.26 14.20 7.78
C LYS A 11 -5.71 12.80 7.55
N SER A 12 -5.40 12.09 8.63
CA SER A 12 -5.10 10.66 8.57
C SER A 12 -6.29 9.94 7.94
N LEU A 13 -5.99 9.05 7.00
CA LEU A 13 -6.98 8.20 6.34
C LEU A 13 -7.49 7.14 7.30
N ALA A 14 -8.74 6.71 7.13
CA ALA A 14 -9.23 5.55 7.86
C ALA A 14 -8.55 4.29 7.32
N LYS A 15 -8.53 3.21 8.13
CA LYS A 15 -7.99 1.92 7.68
C LYS A 15 -8.72 1.42 6.41
N GLU A 16 -10.01 1.67 6.31
CA GLU A 16 -10.83 1.30 5.15
C GLU A 16 -10.39 2.01 3.86
N ASP A 17 -10.08 3.31 3.94
CA ASP A 17 -9.54 4.05 2.79
C ASP A 17 -8.18 3.49 2.36
N LEU A 18 -7.31 3.17 3.32
CA LEU A 18 -6.02 2.54 3.06
C LEU A 18 -6.19 1.17 2.39
N TYR A 19 -7.15 0.37 2.84
CA TYR A 19 -7.49 -0.89 2.18
C TYR A 19 -7.93 -0.70 0.72
N ASP A 20 -8.79 0.29 0.46
CA ASP A 20 -9.27 0.56 -0.89
C ASP A 20 -8.13 1.02 -1.81
N ILE A 21 -7.28 1.93 -1.32
CA ILE A 21 -6.08 2.39 -2.01
C ILE A 21 -5.18 1.21 -2.38
N ALA A 22 -4.85 0.34 -1.43
CA ALA A 22 -3.98 -0.81 -1.71
C ALA A 22 -4.60 -1.77 -2.73
N ARG A 23 -5.90 -2.08 -2.63
CA ARG A 23 -6.58 -2.96 -3.59
C ARG A 23 -6.62 -2.35 -4.98
N ARG A 24 -6.91 -1.06 -5.07
CA ARG A 24 -6.91 -0.31 -6.32
C ARG A 24 -5.52 -0.32 -6.94
N THR A 25 -4.47 0.00 -6.19
CA THR A 25 -3.09 -0.06 -6.67
C THR A 25 -2.69 -1.45 -7.16
N LEU A 26 -3.13 -2.52 -6.48
CA LEU A 26 -2.83 -3.89 -6.92
C LEU A 26 -3.59 -4.32 -8.18
N SER A 27 -4.76 -3.74 -8.45
CA SER A 27 -5.64 -4.14 -9.56
C SER A 27 -5.53 -3.21 -10.77
N ASP A 28 -5.00 -2.00 -10.59
CA ASP A 28 -4.89 -0.97 -11.63
C ASP A 28 -3.76 -1.30 -12.60
N LYS A 29 -4.09 -1.44 -13.89
CA LYS A 29 -3.14 -1.85 -14.93
C LYS A 29 -2.32 -0.70 -15.50
N GLU A 30 -2.77 0.54 -15.34
CA GLU A 30 -2.16 1.72 -15.97
C GLU A 30 -1.24 2.46 -15.00
N GLN A 31 -1.67 2.61 -13.76
CA GLN A 31 -0.98 3.37 -12.70
C GLN A 31 -0.62 2.52 -11.48
N GLY A 32 -0.86 1.21 -11.54
CA GLY A 32 -0.61 0.27 -10.44
C GLY A 32 0.10 -0.99 -10.90
N TYR A 33 -0.13 -2.07 -10.15
CA TYR A 33 0.50 -3.38 -10.36
C TYR A 33 -0.44 -4.41 -10.97
N GLY A 34 -1.59 -4.01 -11.54
CA GLY A 34 -2.59 -4.91 -12.13
C GLY A 34 -2.10 -5.69 -13.36
N GLY A 35 -0.94 -5.33 -13.91
CA GLY A 35 -0.25 -6.10 -14.94
C GLY A 35 0.63 -7.24 -14.42
N LEU A 36 0.81 -7.33 -13.10
CA LEU A 36 1.64 -8.35 -12.44
C LEU A 36 0.74 -9.39 -11.75
N ASP A 37 1.11 -10.68 -11.80
CA ASP A 37 0.43 -11.74 -11.03
C ASP A 37 0.82 -11.64 -9.54
N ILE A 38 0.27 -10.64 -8.84
CA ILE A 38 0.52 -10.43 -7.42
C ILE A 38 -0.64 -11.01 -6.62
N ARG A 39 -0.31 -11.93 -5.73
CA ARG A 39 -1.23 -12.41 -4.68
C ARG A 39 -0.70 -11.96 -3.33
N ILE A 40 -1.45 -11.06 -2.69
CA ILE A 40 -1.18 -10.63 -1.32
C ILE A 40 -2.12 -11.36 -0.36
N ASP A 41 -1.57 -11.88 0.72
CA ASP A 41 -2.37 -12.50 1.78
C ASP A 41 -3.10 -11.41 2.59
N LYS A 42 -4.31 -11.72 3.08
CA LYS A 42 -5.08 -10.78 3.90
C LYS A 42 -4.30 -10.32 5.13
N ARG A 43 -3.53 -11.20 5.77
CA ARG A 43 -2.71 -10.85 6.94
C ARG A 43 -1.57 -9.90 6.59
N ALA A 44 -0.95 -10.09 5.41
CA ALA A 44 0.09 -9.19 4.94
C ALA A 44 -0.49 -7.80 4.63
N LEU A 45 -1.65 -7.75 3.99
CA LEU A 45 -2.33 -6.49 3.71
C LEU A 45 -2.76 -5.76 4.99
N ASP A 46 -3.28 -6.48 5.98
CA ASP A 46 -3.65 -5.89 7.28
C ASP A 46 -2.44 -5.31 8.00
N HIS A 47 -1.31 -6.02 8.00
CA HIS A 47 -0.05 -5.52 8.55
C HIS A 47 0.43 -4.25 7.84
N LEU A 48 0.35 -4.19 6.51
CA LEU A 48 0.73 -3.00 5.74
C LEU A 48 -0.14 -1.79 6.08
N VAL A 49 -1.46 -1.99 6.22
CA VAL A 49 -2.40 -0.94 6.59
C VAL A 49 -2.17 -0.46 8.03
N ASP A 50 -1.85 -1.37 8.94
CA ASP A 50 -1.55 -1.02 10.33
C ASP A 50 -0.25 -0.18 10.44
N VAL A 51 0.81 -0.62 9.76
CA VAL A 51 2.10 0.11 9.70
C VAL A 51 1.93 1.50 9.05
N ALA A 52 1.06 1.63 8.05
CA ALA A 52 0.79 2.90 7.39
C ALA A 52 0.11 3.92 8.32
N ASN A 53 -0.62 3.48 9.35
CA ASN A 53 -1.21 4.32 10.40
C ASN A 53 -1.92 5.60 9.87
N GLY A 54 -2.70 5.45 8.79
CA GLY A 54 -3.45 6.54 8.16
C GLY A 54 -2.70 7.33 7.08
N ASP A 55 -1.46 6.95 6.73
CA ASP A 55 -0.66 7.58 5.68
C ASP A 55 -0.57 6.71 4.41
N ALA A 56 -1.22 7.16 3.33
CA ALA A 56 -1.22 6.42 2.07
C ALA A 56 0.16 6.31 1.42
N ARG A 57 1.07 7.27 1.63
CA ARG A 57 2.39 7.24 1.01
C ARG A 57 3.23 6.12 1.60
N THR A 58 3.18 5.97 2.93
CA THR A 58 3.82 4.90 3.68
C THR A 58 3.30 3.54 3.22
N LEU A 59 1.97 3.40 3.08
CA LEU A 59 1.36 2.19 2.55
C LEU A 59 1.87 1.84 1.15
N LEU A 60 1.82 2.79 0.22
CA LEU A 60 2.20 2.57 -1.17
C LEU A 60 3.70 2.27 -1.30
N ASN A 61 4.56 2.91 -0.52
CA ASN A 61 5.99 2.61 -0.47
C ASN A 61 6.24 1.19 0.06
N ALA A 62 5.57 0.79 1.14
CA ALA A 62 5.72 -0.55 1.68
C ALA A 62 5.20 -1.63 0.71
N LEU A 63 4.12 -1.33 -0.01
CA LEU A 63 3.55 -2.19 -1.05
C LEU A 63 4.48 -2.30 -2.25
N GLU A 64 5.09 -1.19 -2.69
CA GLU A 64 6.13 -1.20 -3.73
C GLU A 64 7.31 -2.10 -3.34
N LEU A 65 7.82 -1.95 -2.12
CA LEU A 65 8.90 -2.79 -1.61
C LEU A 65 8.47 -4.27 -1.59
N ALA A 66 7.29 -4.58 -1.06
CA ALA A 66 6.79 -5.95 -1.03
C ALA A 66 6.71 -6.57 -2.43
N VAL A 67 6.27 -5.81 -3.44
CA VAL A 67 6.19 -6.26 -4.84
C VAL A 67 7.57 -6.44 -5.46
N LYS A 68 8.49 -5.46 -5.30
CA LYS A 68 9.84 -5.50 -5.88
C LYS A 68 10.70 -6.61 -5.29
N TYR A 69 10.67 -6.80 -3.97
CA TYR A 69 11.48 -7.81 -3.30
C TYR A 69 10.93 -9.24 -3.47
N LYS A 70 9.63 -9.40 -3.71
CA LYS A 70 9.00 -10.72 -3.97
C LYS A 70 8.88 -11.08 -5.45
N GLY A 71 9.52 -10.31 -6.35
CA GLY A 71 9.79 -10.67 -7.75
C GLY A 71 8.76 -11.62 -8.38
N GLY A 72 7.51 -11.19 -8.52
CA GLY A 72 6.47 -11.91 -9.28
C GLY A 72 6.11 -13.33 -8.80
N LYS A 73 6.53 -13.80 -7.62
CA LYS A 73 6.14 -15.11 -7.09
C LYS A 73 5.89 -15.10 -5.58
N LEU A 74 4.60 -15.22 -5.26
CA LEU A 74 4.01 -15.77 -4.03
C LEU A 74 4.61 -15.29 -2.70
N VAL A 75 3.91 -14.34 -2.06
CA VAL A 75 3.95 -14.15 -0.60
C VAL A 75 3.25 -15.34 0.06
N ARG A 76 3.95 -16.47 0.17
CA ARG A 76 3.65 -17.47 1.20
C ARG A 76 4.42 -17.06 2.45
N LEU A 77 3.78 -16.35 3.37
CA LEU A 77 4.25 -16.24 4.75
C LEU A 77 3.62 -17.40 5.54
N ASN A 78 4.09 -18.62 5.28
CA ASN A 78 4.01 -19.70 6.24
C ASN A 78 5.46 -19.96 6.70
N GLY A 79 5.84 -19.38 7.84
CA GLY A 79 6.84 -20.01 8.69
C GLY A 79 6.15 -21.14 9.45
N PRO A 80 6.81 -22.29 9.69
CA PRO A 80 6.18 -23.43 10.34
C PRO A 80 5.91 -23.15 11.83
N SER A 81 4.69 -23.50 12.24
CA SER A 81 4.17 -23.70 13.60
C SER A 81 4.14 -22.50 14.55
#